data_AF-A0A512B0L9-F1
#
_entry.id   AF-A0A512B0L9-F1
#
_cell.length_a   1.000
_cell.length_b   1.000
_cell.length_c   1.000
_cell.angle_alpha   90.00
_cell.angle_beta   90.00
_cell.angle_gamma   90.00
#
_symmetry.space_group_name_H-M   'P 1'
#
loop_
_entity.id
_entity.type
_entity.pdbx_description
1 polymer ?
#
loop_
_entity_poly.entity_id
_entity_poly.type
_entity_poly.pdbx_seq_one_letter_code
_entity_poly.pdbx_strand_id
1 'polypeptide(L)'
;MEDIKNKFPQARTFEDFRNEISIIELATANGYQHEIKKGSRTPVFFNPQTNDRIIIMNPTNPGKQGYWNPDDDTDKGSLINFVKRRLGTTFPQNNTRNENANVNAVLYNYLKLPQPVRQQNRELVNSEVLQNIEAHKFLVDYYKIKPLFKKDFFRERSISLDTLEKPEFTGRIFNVQYQDPTKPGPIYTNVAFPYHLANDTRMVGLEIRNSNYKAHAEGSDRSNGVWHSNMPPKLDKMVLVESALDALSYKELRNPENTLFVSYGGNLTINQIQTIKDLKAKGNTDANFKYVTANDNDKKGAYYDLMFLRELASEKFPSQRLANPKNSIKLAFASLQAQNPGTPAPSSVIDLADKLMQELNPYNKQIEEEMKKEGLSNVVKLELEKDKIKFKVEGNQFLVQIPATYFAMHQFNKALVVATGLENVIKIDKAVLNDYNEDLKLFKLINKNPEILADINKNDLQKKHEEKLAYSDLKFVVSQPGRYEQLQKMFDLSNANQESQEILKKENNVSGISRSPDTVGLAADNQSSKPGNFKQKTYQARLGF
;
A
#
# COMPACT_ATOMS: atom_id res chain seq x y z
N MET A 1 -33.72 20.67 10.84
CA MET A 1 -32.65 21.58 10.38
C MET A 1 -33.19 22.93 9.94
N GLU A 2 -34.35 22.98 9.27
CA GLU A 2 -35.10 24.23 9.02
C GLU A 2 -35.34 25.06 10.29
N ASP A 3 -35.62 24.42 11.42
CA ASP A 3 -35.85 25.10 12.71
C ASP A 3 -34.67 25.94 13.23
N ILE A 4 -33.42 25.56 12.93
CA ILE A 4 -32.23 26.30 13.40
C ILE A 4 -31.91 27.46 12.46
N LYS A 5 -32.06 27.29 11.13
CA LYS A 5 -31.90 28.39 10.16
C LYS A 5 -33.00 29.44 10.31
N ASN A 6 -34.22 29.03 10.71
CA ASN A 6 -35.32 29.95 11.02
C ASN A 6 -35.08 30.77 12.29
N LYS A 7 -34.46 30.17 13.34
CA LYS A 7 -34.10 30.90 14.58
C LYS A 7 -32.81 31.71 14.47
N PHE A 8 -31.86 31.28 13.64
CA PHE A 8 -30.56 31.94 13.46
C PHE A 8 -30.22 32.01 11.96
N PRO A 9 -30.69 33.05 11.25
CA PRO A 9 -30.53 33.17 9.80
C PRO A 9 -29.08 33.19 9.32
N GLN A 10 -28.15 33.52 10.23
CA GLN A 10 -26.71 33.59 9.97
C GLN A 10 -25.96 32.30 10.34
N ALA A 11 -26.66 31.27 10.84
CA ALA A 11 -26.03 30.01 11.23
C ALA A 11 -25.66 29.17 10.00
N ARG A 12 -24.37 28.95 9.83
CA ARG A 12 -23.78 28.13 8.77
C ARG A 12 -23.45 26.73 9.26
N THR A 13 -23.75 25.74 8.41
CA THR A 13 -23.31 24.36 8.58
C THR A 13 -21.87 24.19 8.07
N PHE A 14 -21.21 23.09 8.43
CA PHE A 14 -19.91 22.74 7.84
C PHE A 14 -19.98 22.55 6.33
N GLU A 15 -21.12 22.12 5.79
CA GLU A 15 -21.30 22.02 4.35
C GLU A 15 -21.41 23.41 3.70
N ASP A 16 -22.12 24.35 4.33
CA ASP A 16 -22.17 25.76 3.88
C ASP A 16 -20.76 26.36 3.85
N PHE A 17 -19.94 26.10 4.89
CA PHE A 17 -18.54 26.55 4.90
C PHE A 17 -17.70 25.93 3.79
N ARG A 18 -17.82 24.62 3.56
CA ARG A 18 -17.06 23.93 2.50
C ARG A 18 -17.40 24.46 1.11
N ASN A 19 -18.66 24.81 0.87
CA ASN A 19 -19.09 25.35 -0.41
C ASN A 19 -18.64 26.80 -0.63
N GLU A 20 -18.41 27.57 0.44
CA GLU A 20 -18.06 28.99 0.36
C GLU A 20 -16.59 29.33 0.58
N ILE A 21 -15.85 28.46 1.30
CA ILE A 21 -14.47 28.68 1.68
C ILE A 21 -13.57 27.63 1.03
N SER A 22 -12.60 28.08 0.24
CA SER A 22 -11.58 27.20 -0.31
C SER A 22 -10.48 26.86 0.73
N ILE A 23 -9.95 25.64 0.70
CA ILE A 23 -8.75 25.30 1.46
C ILE A 23 -7.56 26.17 1.00
N ILE A 24 -7.46 26.41 -0.30
CA ILE A 24 -6.37 27.20 -0.90
C ILE A 24 -6.41 28.64 -0.38
N GLU A 25 -7.58 29.30 -0.50
CA GLU A 25 -7.71 30.70 -0.07
C GLU A 25 -7.43 30.87 1.44
N LEU A 26 -7.86 29.90 2.25
CA LEU A 26 -7.65 29.94 3.69
C LEU A 26 -6.19 29.63 4.05
N ALA A 27 -5.55 28.68 3.37
CA ALA A 27 -4.14 28.35 3.57
C ALA A 27 -3.25 29.54 3.21
N THR A 28 -3.45 30.15 2.04
CA THR A 28 -2.64 31.28 1.58
C THR A 28 -2.78 32.50 2.49
N ALA A 29 -4.00 32.79 2.95
CA ALA A 29 -4.24 33.85 3.94
C ALA A 29 -3.49 33.63 5.28
N ASN A 30 -3.01 32.41 5.53
CA ASN A 30 -2.30 32.02 6.75
C ASN A 30 -0.87 31.53 6.45
N GLY A 31 -0.23 32.10 5.42
CA GLY A 31 1.21 31.97 5.18
C GLY A 31 1.66 30.78 4.33
N TYR A 32 0.72 30.03 3.75
CA TYR A 32 1.07 28.98 2.79
C TYR A 32 1.40 29.56 1.41
N GLN A 33 2.49 29.08 0.83
CA GLN A 33 2.99 29.49 -0.49
C GLN A 33 2.87 28.32 -1.47
N HIS A 34 2.42 28.61 -2.70
CA HIS A 34 2.31 27.60 -3.76
C HIS A 34 3.70 27.19 -4.27
N GLU A 35 4.07 25.91 -4.12
CA GLU A 35 5.30 25.33 -4.66
C GLU A 35 5.10 24.96 -6.15
N ILE A 36 5.06 25.95 -7.05
CA ILE A 36 4.73 25.79 -8.50
C ILE A 36 5.50 24.65 -9.20
N LYS A 37 6.75 24.37 -8.77
CA LYS A 37 7.60 23.32 -9.36
C LYS A 37 7.27 21.89 -8.89
N LYS A 38 6.35 21.71 -7.95
CA LYS A 38 5.95 20.41 -7.38
C LYS A 38 4.46 20.18 -7.59
N GLY A 39 4.11 19.03 -8.17
CA GLY A 39 2.72 18.59 -8.35
C GLY A 39 2.12 19.02 -9.69
N SER A 40 2.28 18.19 -10.72
CA SER A 40 1.76 18.48 -12.08
C SER A 40 0.24 18.40 -12.21
N ARG A 41 -0.47 17.74 -11.27
CA ARG A 41 -1.95 17.58 -11.30
C ARG A 41 -2.68 18.13 -10.06
N THR A 42 -1.97 18.35 -8.96
CA THR A 42 -2.54 18.77 -7.68
C THR A 42 -1.59 19.78 -7.05
N PRO A 43 -2.04 21.02 -6.78
CA PRO A 43 -1.16 22.08 -6.33
C PRO A 43 -0.66 21.80 -4.91
N VAL A 44 0.62 22.08 -4.70
CA VAL A 44 1.33 21.84 -3.44
C VAL A 44 1.57 23.16 -2.74
N PHE A 45 1.18 23.26 -1.48
CA PHE A 45 1.34 24.46 -0.67
C PHE A 45 2.24 24.17 0.53
N PHE A 46 3.17 25.08 0.80
CA PHE A 46 4.13 24.96 1.89
C PHE A 46 4.08 26.20 2.79
N ASN A 47 4.03 26.00 4.10
CA ASN A 47 4.14 27.06 5.10
C ASN A 47 5.54 27.04 5.72
N PRO A 48 6.38 28.05 5.45
CA PRO A 48 7.77 28.08 5.94
C PRO A 48 7.87 28.32 7.45
N GLN A 49 6.86 28.90 8.09
CA GLN A 49 6.89 29.18 9.53
C GLN A 49 6.61 27.92 10.35
N THR A 50 5.69 27.08 9.89
CA THR A 50 5.32 25.83 10.57
C THR A 50 6.01 24.60 9.97
N ASN A 51 6.78 24.78 8.88
CA ASN A 51 7.35 23.71 8.07
C ASN A 51 6.29 22.66 7.66
N ASP A 52 5.10 23.12 7.29
CA ASP A 52 3.95 22.26 6.97
C ASP A 52 3.68 22.25 5.45
N ARG A 53 3.42 21.07 4.89
CA ARG A 53 3.14 20.88 3.46
C ARG A 53 1.79 20.23 3.26
N ILE A 54 1.01 20.75 2.33
CA ILE A 54 -0.29 20.20 1.94
C ILE A 54 -0.41 20.11 0.43
N ILE A 55 -1.14 19.10 -0.04
CA ILE A 55 -1.44 18.87 -1.44
C ILE A 55 -2.96 18.92 -1.60
N ILE A 56 -3.45 19.77 -2.51
CA ILE A 56 -4.88 20.03 -2.65
C ILE A 56 -5.49 19.17 -3.76
N MET A 57 -6.55 18.45 -3.42
CA MET A 57 -7.38 17.68 -4.34
C MET A 57 -8.58 18.53 -4.77
N ASN A 58 -9.02 18.35 -6.02
CA ASN A 58 -10.13 19.11 -6.62
C ASN A 58 -9.96 20.64 -6.47
N PRO A 59 -8.80 21.21 -6.83
CA PRO A 59 -8.46 22.60 -6.51
C PRO A 59 -9.41 23.64 -7.11
N THR A 60 -10.19 23.28 -8.13
CA THR A 60 -11.16 24.17 -8.80
C THR A 60 -12.56 24.18 -8.19
N ASN A 61 -12.86 23.33 -7.20
CA ASN A 61 -14.20 23.23 -6.59
C ASN A 61 -14.13 23.24 -5.06
N PRO A 62 -14.39 24.39 -4.39
CA PRO A 62 -14.31 24.51 -2.93
C PRO A 62 -15.10 23.44 -2.15
N GLY A 63 -16.34 23.16 -2.53
CA GLY A 63 -17.20 22.16 -1.86
C GLY A 63 -16.61 20.75 -1.87
N LYS A 64 -15.89 20.42 -2.95
CA LYS A 64 -15.22 19.12 -3.14
C LYS A 64 -13.72 19.15 -2.85
N GLN A 65 -13.17 20.28 -2.42
CA GLN A 65 -11.75 20.37 -2.09
C GLN A 65 -11.43 19.46 -0.90
N GLY A 66 -10.36 18.71 -1.08
CA GLY A 66 -9.71 18.00 -0.01
C GLY A 66 -8.22 18.35 0.02
N TYR A 67 -7.55 17.99 1.09
CA TYR A 67 -6.11 18.06 1.18
C TYR A 67 -5.55 16.77 1.75
N TRP A 68 -4.26 16.54 1.52
CA TRP A 68 -3.46 15.59 2.28
C TRP A 68 -2.05 16.13 2.51
N ASN A 69 -1.45 15.75 3.63
CA ASN A 69 -0.08 16.06 3.99
C ASN A 69 0.84 14.93 3.51
N PRO A 70 1.87 15.21 2.70
CA PRO A 70 2.77 14.17 2.22
C PRO A 70 3.68 13.58 3.29
N ASP A 71 3.85 14.29 4.41
CA ASP A 71 4.74 13.91 5.50
C ASP A 71 3.95 13.24 6.66
N ASP A 72 2.61 13.30 6.68
CA ASP A 72 1.72 12.62 7.64
C ASP A 72 0.46 12.07 6.94
N ASP A 73 0.45 10.76 6.65
CA ASP A 73 -0.67 10.07 5.98
C ASP A 73 -2.01 10.14 6.74
N THR A 74 -2.01 10.56 8.01
CA THR A 74 -3.21 10.77 8.82
C THR A 74 -3.76 12.19 8.73
N ASP A 75 -2.97 13.16 8.27
CA ASP A 75 -3.34 14.57 8.10
C ASP A 75 -3.90 14.81 6.69
N LYS A 76 -5.19 14.52 6.54
CA LYS A 76 -5.93 14.70 5.30
C LYS A 76 -7.42 14.86 5.54
N GLY A 77 -8.13 15.39 4.57
CA GLY A 77 -9.59 15.48 4.60
C GLY A 77 -10.12 16.76 3.98
N SER A 78 -11.24 17.23 4.49
CA SER A 78 -11.92 18.44 4.03
C SER A 78 -11.32 19.73 4.63
N LEU A 79 -11.86 20.89 4.26
CA LEU A 79 -11.61 22.18 4.91
C LEU A 79 -11.68 22.11 6.44
N ILE A 80 -12.66 21.36 6.98
CA ILE A 80 -12.86 21.23 8.42
C ILE A 80 -11.68 20.50 9.05
N ASN A 81 -11.20 19.43 8.39
CA ASN A 81 -10.02 18.69 8.84
C ASN A 81 -8.76 19.55 8.78
N PHE A 82 -8.61 20.35 7.71
CA PHE A 82 -7.47 21.24 7.51
C PHE A 82 -7.33 22.22 8.67
N VAL A 83 -8.41 22.92 9.01
CA VAL A 83 -8.44 23.87 10.14
C VAL A 83 -8.20 23.13 11.45
N LYS A 84 -8.94 22.05 11.70
CA LYS A 84 -8.86 21.26 12.93
C LYS A 84 -7.43 20.78 13.21
N ARG A 85 -6.72 20.28 12.19
CA ARG A 85 -5.36 19.74 12.30
C ARG A 85 -4.29 20.80 12.53
N ARG A 86 -4.64 22.08 12.35
CA ARG A 86 -3.73 23.23 12.46
C ARG A 86 -4.15 24.22 13.54
N LEU A 87 -5.09 23.86 14.40
CA LEU A 87 -5.37 24.60 15.63
C LEU A 87 -4.13 24.55 16.54
N GLY A 88 -3.77 25.71 17.10
CA GLY A 88 -2.60 25.88 17.94
C GLY A 88 -1.28 26.03 17.18
N THR A 89 -1.26 25.81 15.86
CA THR A 89 -0.07 26.02 15.02
C THR A 89 -0.30 27.15 14.02
N THR A 90 -1.09 26.92 12.98
CA THR A 90 -1.46 27.94 11.98
C THR A 90 -2.65 28.78 12.43
N PHE A 91 -3.62 28.15 13.10
CA PHE A 91 -4.85 28.79 13.53
C PHE A 91 -4.90 28.94 15.05
N PRO A 92 -5.51 30.02 15.58
CA PRO A 92 -5.65 30.20 17.01
C PRO A 92 -6.52 29.10 17.64
N GLN A 93 -6.13 28.63 18.82
CA GLN A 93 -6.88 27.67 19.62
C GLN A 93 -7.22 28.26 20.98
N ASN A 94 -8.50 28.22 21.34
CA ASN A 94 -8.98 28.55 22.68
C ASN A 94 -9.32 27.26 23.43
N ASN A 95 -8.54 26.95 24.47
CA ASN A 95 -8.67 25.73 25.28
C ASN A 95 -9.92 25.68 26.15
N THR A 96 -10.65 26.79 26.29
CA THR A 96 -11.95 26.84 27.00
C THR A 96 -13.13 26.43 26.11
N ARG A 97 -12.90 26.24 24.81
CA ARG A 97 -13.91 25.85 23.82
C ARG A 97 -13.61 24.46 23.27
N ASN A 98 -14.66 23.73 22.91
CA ASN A 98 -14.47 22.48 22.17
C ASN A 98 -13.87 22.74 20.78
N GLU A 99 -13.28 21.70 20.20
CA GLU A 99 -12.55 21.79 18.94
C GLU A 99 -13.42 22.28 17.76
N ASN A 100 -14.66 21.80 17.66
CA ASN A 100 -15.59 22.26 16.62
C ASN A 100 -15.94 23.74 16.75
N ALA A 101 -16.05 24.25 17.98
CA ALA A 101 -16.25 25.67 18.23
C ALA A 101 -15.03 26.52 17.85
N ASN A 102 -13.82 25.98 18.03
CA ASN A 102 -12.59 26.61 17.52
C ASN A 102 -12.56 26.63 15.98
N VAL A 103 -12.88 25.51 15.33
CA VAL A 103 -12.97 25.44 13.86
C VAL A 103 -14.01 26.45 13.33
N ASN A 104 -15.21 26.48 13.91
CA ASN A 104 -16.23 27.45 13.54
C ASN A 104 -15.74 28.89 13.70
N ALA A 105 -15.05 29.21 14.79
CA ALA A 105 -14.53 30.56 15.02
C ALA A 105 -13.54 30.98 13.92
N VAL A 106 -12.63 30.09 13.52
CA VAL A 106 -11.69 30.34 12.41
C VAL A 106 -12.45 30.62 11.11
N LEU A 107 -13.40 29.76 10.75
CA LEU A 107 -14.15 29.88 9.49
C LEU A 107 -15.04 31.13 9.45
N TYR A 108 -15.73 31.46 10.54
CA TYR A 108 -16.50 32.70 10.64
C TYR A 108 -15.61 33.94 10.60
N ASN A 109 -14.45 33.92 11.25
CA ASN A 109 -13.51 35.05 11.21
C ASN A 109 -12.99 35.28 9.79
N TYR A 110 -12.72 34.22 9.05
CA TYR A 110 -12.37 34.33 7.64
C TYR A 110 -13.50 34.97 6.82
N LEU A 111 -14.75 34.54 6.99
CA LEU A 111 -15.90 35.13 6.28
C LEU A 111 -16.15 36.60 6.63
N LYS A 112 -15.71 37.07 7.81
CA LYS A 112 -15.79 38.47 8.22
C LYS A 112 -14.75 39.36 7.55
N LEU A 113 -13.75 38.78 6.88
CA LEU A 113 -12.79 39.58 6.12
C LEU A 113 -13.52 40.38 5.02
N PRO A 114 -13.09 41.63 4.75
CA PRO A 114 -13.65 42.43 3.67
C PRO A 114 -13.64 41.67 2.34
N GLN A 115 -14.70 41.84 1.54
CA GLN A 115 -14.85 41.24 0.21
C GLN A 115 -13.57 41.40 -0.65
N PRO A 116 -12.94 42.59 -0.74
CA PRO A 116 -11.72 42.76 -1.53
C PRO A 116 -10.56 41.87 -1.09
N VAL A 117 -10.41 41.64 0.23
CA VAL A 117 -9.35 40.79 0.79
C VAL A 117 -9.63 39.31 0.47
N ARG A 118 -10.89 38.89 0.58
CA ARG A 118 -11.28 37.52 0.19
C ARG A 118 -11.19 37.30 -1.31
N GLN A 119 -11.53 38.31 -2.11
CA GLN A 119 -11.38 38.27 -3.56
C GLN A 119 -9.90 38.18 -3.97
N GLN A 120 -9.02 38.97 -3.36
CA GLN A 120 -7.57 38.86 -3.58
C GLN A 120 -7.05 37.45 -3.24
N ASN A 121 -7.48 36.87 -2.11
CA ASN A 121 -7.12 35.49 -1.76
C ASN A 121 -7.65 34.45 -2.75
N ARG A 122 -8.81 34.70 -3.37
CA ARG A 122 -9.37 33.88 -4.45
C ARG A 122 -8.67 34.09 -5.79
N GLU A 123 -8.13 35.27 -6.06
CA GLU A 123 -7.40 35.55 -7.31
C GLU A 123 -5.98 34.98 -7.29
N LEU A 124 -5.42 34.73 -6.09
CA LEU A 124 -4.22 33.89 -5.92
C LEU A 124 -4.45 32.43 -6.37
N VAL A 125 -5.71 32.03 -6.52
CA VAL A 125 -6.19 30.77 -7.11
C VAL A 125 -6.43 31.00 -8.61
N ASN A 126 -5.42 31.46 -9.35
CA ASN A 126 -5.57 31.54 -10.81
C ASN A 126 -5.79 30.12 -11.34
N SER A 127 -6.97 29.87 -11.90
CA SER A 127 -7.37 28.57 -12.43
C SER A 127 -6.41 28.08 -13.52
N GLU A 128 -5.80 28.99 -14.28
CA GLU A 128 -4.78 28.70 -15.30
C GLU A 128 -3.39 28.40 -14.70
N VAL A 129 -3.13 28.81 -13.45
CA VAL A 129 -1.88 28.53 -12.71
C VAL A 129 -2.00 27.26 -11.87
N LEU A 130 -3.21 26.93 -11.40
CA LEU A 130 -3.52 25.69 -10.68
C LEU A 130 -3.82 24.53 -11.61
N GLN A 131 -4.35 24.84 -12.79
CA GLN A 131 -4.31 23.92 -13.91
C GLN A 131 -2.96 24.12 -14.59
N ASN A 132 -1.98 23.29 -14.27
CA ASN A 132 -1.15 22.79 -15.37
C ASN A 132 -2.13 22.02 -16.28
N ILE A 133 -2.76 22.74 -17.24
CA ILE A 133 -3.69 22.19 -18.25
C ILE A 133 -3.00 21.12 -19.10
N GLU A 134 -1.69 20.97 -18.98
CA GLU A 134 -1.07 19.72 -19.33
C GLU A 134 -1.17 18.74 -18.15
N ALA A 135 -2.37 18.21 -17.94
CA ALA A 135 -2.45 16.76 -17.85
C ALA A 135 -1.91 16.25 -19.19
N HIS A 136 -0.58 16.27 -19.34
CA HIS A 136 0.10 15.79 -20.53
C HIS A 136 -0.55 14.46 -20.81
N LYS A 137 -1.23 14.33 -21.94
CA LYS A 137 -1.63 13.00 -22.38
C LYS A 137 -0.34 12.20 -22.39
N PHE A 138 -0.30 11.02 -21.78
CA PHE A 138 0.91 10.21 -21.83
C PHE A 138 1.29 10.00 -23.31
N LEU A 139 2.39 10.65 -23.75
CA LEU A 139 2.84 10.63 -25.13
C LEU A 139 3.88 9.53 -25.26
N VAL A 140 3.44 8.31 -25.54
CA VAL A 140 4.31 7.13 -25.66
C VAL A 140 5.49 7.37 -26.62
N ASP A 141 5.24 8.07 -27.74
CA ASP A 141 6.26 8.36 -28.77
C ASP A 141 7.35 9.31 -28.28
N TYR A 142 7.03 10.21 -27.34
CA TYR A 142 8.01 11.12 -26.73
C TYR A 142 9.13 10.35 -26.01
N TYR A 143 8.78 9.23 -25.37
CA TYR A 143 9.71 8.43 -24.57
C TYR A 143 10.63 7.53 -25.39
N LYS A 144 10.43 7.43 -26.71
CA LYS A 144 11.26 6.63 -27.64
C LYS A 144 11.63 5.26 -27.08
N ILE A 145 10.61 4.54 -26.61
CA ILE A 145 10.74 3.26 -25.90
C ILE A 145 11.44 2.24 -26.79
N LYS A 146 12.45 1.56 -26.24
CA LYS A 146 13.20 0.50 -26.93
C LYS A 146 13.09 -0.82 -26.16
N PRO A 147 13.19 -1.97 -26.83
CA PRO A 147 13.35 -3.26 -26.16
C PRO A 147 14.47 -3.21 -25.11
N LEU A 148 14.36 -3.99 -24.03
CA LEU A 148 15.37 -4.01 -22.98
C LEU A 148 16.72 -4.52 -23.50
N PHE A 149 17.68 -3.62 -23.69
CA PHE A 149 19.06 -3.92 -24.11
C PHE A 149 20.08 -3.64 -23.02
N LYS A 150 19.84 -2.64 -22.15
CA LYS A 150 20.71 -2.32 -21.01
C LYS A 150 20.15 -2.93 -19.73
N LYS A 151 20.80 -3.99 -19.25
CA LYS A 151 20.33 -4.83 -18.12
C LYS A 151 21.12 -4.62 -16.81
N ASP A 152 22.15 -3.79 -16.77
CA ASP A 152 23.04 -3.64 -15.59
C ASP A 152 22.31 -3.24 -14.32
N PHE A 153 21.29 -2.39 -14.43
CA PHE A 153 20.42 -2.00 -13.33
C PHE A 153 19.87 -3.21 -12.56
N PHE A 154 19.50 -4.30 -13.25
CA PHE A 154 18.96 -5.50 -12.61
C PHE A 154 20.03 -6.28 -11.85
N ARG A 155 21.27 -6.30 -12.34
CA ARG A 155 22.41 -6.94 -11.66
C ARG A 155 22.70 -6.26 -10.33
N GLU A 156 22.67 -4.93 -10.30
CA GLU A 156 22.79 -4.12 -9.07
C GLU A 156 21.63 -4.37 -8.09
N ARG A 157 20.46 -4.74 -8.61
CA ARG A 157 19.29 -5.16 -7.82
C ARG A 157 19.27 -6.65 -7.51
N SER A 158 20.37 -7.37 -7.76
CA SER A 158 20.48 -8.81 -7.55
C SER A 158 19.45 -9.64 -8.33
N ILE A 159 18.80 -9.08 -9.35
CA ILE A 159 17.88 -9.79 -10.25
C ILE A 159 18.70 -10.40 -11.39
N SER A 160 18.55 -11.71 -11.59
CA SER A 160 19.26 -12.45 -12.64
C SER A 160 18.74 -12.10 -14.03
N LEU A 161 19.61 -12.25 -15.03
CA LEU A 161 19.21 -12.06 -16.43
C LEU A 161 18.23 -13.14 -16.88
N ASP A 162 18.40 -14.37 -16.40
CA ASP A 162 17.51 -15.51 -16.66
C ASP A 162 16.06 -15.17 -16.26
N THR A 163 15.86 -14.47 -15.13
CA THR A 163 14.52 -14.00 -14.73
C THR A 163 13.92 -13.05 -15.76
N LEU A 164 14.70 -12.15 -16.35
CA LEU A 164 14.21 -11.19 -17.36
C LEU A 164 13.84 -11.88 -18.68
N GLU A 165 14.42 -13.05 -18.95
CA GLU A 165 14.22 -13.85 -20.15
C GLU A 165 13.08 -14.88 -20.00
N LYS A 166 12.50 -14.99 -18.79
CA LYS A 166 11.33 -15.84 -18.59
C LYS A 166 10.13 -15.34 -19.43
N PRO A 167 9.25 -16.25 -19.90
CA PRO A 167 8.07 -15.89 -20.68
C PRO A 167 7.18 -14.86 -19.99
N GLU A 168 7.14 -14.85 -18.66
CA GLU A 168 6.37 -13.89 -17.86
C GLU A 168 6.85 -12.44 -18.06
N PHE A 169 8.13 -12.19 -18.28
CA PHE A 169 8.69 -10.82 -18.30
C PHE A 169 9.18 -10.35 -19.66
N THR A 170 9.33 -11.27 -20.62
CA THR A 170 9.71 -10.93 -21.99
C THR A 170 8.71 -9.94 -22.61
N GLY A 171 9.22 -8.83 -23.14
CA GLY A 171 8.38 -7.77 -23.73
C GLY A 171 7.57 -6.94 -22.73
N ARG A 172 7.87 -7.04 -21.42
CA ARG A 172 7.21 -6.27 -20.35
C ARG A 172 8.10 -5.23 -19.68
N ILE A 173 9.36 -5.17 -20.07
CA ILE A 173 10.37 -4.28 -19.53
C ILE A 173 11.12 -3.67 -20.71
N PHE A 174 11.37 -2.37 -20.66
CA PHE A 174 11.93 -1.61 -21.77
C PHE A 174 13.07 -0.70 -21.31
N ASN A 175 13.79 -0.12 -22.26
CA ASN A 175 14.66 1.02 -22.00
C ASN A 175 14.07 2.31 -22.58
N VAL A 176 14.27 3.42 -21.86
CA VAL A 176 13.93 4.78 -22.33
C VAL A 176 15.11 5.71 -22.14
N GLN A 177 15.33 6.58 -23.12
CA GLN A 177 16.29 7.69 -23.02
C GLN A 177 15.54 8.90 -22.49
N TYR A 178 15.62 9.11 -21.19
CA TYR A 178 14.86 10.14 -20.50
C TYR A 178 15.74 10.81 -19.46
N GLN A 179 15.50 12.11 -19.30
CA GLN A 179 16.15 12.95 -18.33
C GLN A 179 15.10 13.76 -17.59
N ASP A 180 15.29 13.91 -16.29
CA ASP A 180 14.52 14.84 -15.47
C ASP A 180 14.67 16.28 -16.00
N PRO A 181 13.59 16.91 -16.50
CA PRO A 181 13.66 18.28 -17.02
C PRO A 181 14.11 19.31 -15.96
N THR A 182 13.92 18.98 -14.68
CA THR A 182 14.31 19.84 -13.55
C THR A 182 15.79 19.69 -13.16
N LYS A 183 16.49 18.66 -13.70
CA LYS A 183 17.91 18.38 -13.47
C LYS A 183 18.64 18.20 -14.81
N PRO A 184 18.88 19.30 -15.55
CA PRO A 184 19.66 19.27 -16.79
C PRO A 184 21.07 18.70 -16.57
N GLY A 185 21.64 18.04 -17.58
CA GLY A 185 22.66 16.98 -17.42
C GLY A 185 22.63 15.96 -18.58
N PRO A 186 23.32 14.82 -18.51
CA PRO A 186 23.31 13.84 -19.59
C PRO A 186 22.01 13.02 -19.65
N ILE A 187 21.58 12.65 -20.87
CA ILE A 187 20.45 11.75 -21.08
C ILE A 187 20.86 10.33 -20.67
N TYR A 188 20.21 9.80 -19.64
CA TYR A 188 20.47 8.44 -19.18
C TYR A 188 19.59 7.42 -19.92
N THR A 189 20.13 6.22 -20.10
CA THR A 189 19.32 5.05 -20.47
C THR A 189 18.74 4.46 -19.20
N ASN A 190 17.42 4.58 -19.04
CA ASN A 190 16.67 4.09 -17.90
C ASN A 190 15.97 2.78 -18.26
N VAL A 191 15.63 2.00 -17.24
CA VAL A 191 14.64 0.94 -17.33
C VAL A 191 13.25 1.55 -17.22
N ALA A 192 12.31 1.05 -18.01
CA ALA A 192 10.91 1.47 -17.99
C ALA A 192 9.98 0.26 -17.81
N PHE A 193 9.02 0.42 -16.90
CA PHE A 193 7.93 -0.52 -16.65
C PHE A 193 6.61 0.13 -17.09
N PRO A 194 5.98 -0.34 -18.18
CA PRO A 194 4.80 0.29 -18.74
C PRO A 194 3.52 -0.03 -17.99
N TYR A 195 2.67 0.98 -17.82
CA TYR A 195 1.34 0.84 -17.25
C TYR A 195 0.32 0.56 -18.35
N HIS A 196 -0.59 -0.36 -18.05
CA HIS A 196 -1.70 -0.75 -18.91
C HIS A 196 -3.00 -0.77 -18.12
N LEU A 197 -4.12 -0.64 -18.84
CA LEU A 197 -5.44 -0.97 -18.32
C LEU A 197 -5.74 -2.43 -18.66
N ALA A 198 -6.63 -3.08 -17.92
CA ALA A 198 -6.97 -4.48 -18.18
C ALA A 198 -7.49 -4.69 -19.61
N ASN A 199 -8.27 -3.73 -20.10
CA ASN A 199 -8.95 -3.75 -21.40
C ASN A 199 -8.21 -3.04 -22.53
N ASP A 200 -6.98 -2.61 -22.31
CA ASP A 200 -6.23 -1.82 -23.29
C ASP A 200 -4.78 -2.28 -23.39
N THR A 201 -4.37 -2.65 -24.60
CA THR A 201 -2.97 -3.04 -24.87
C THR A 201 -2.06 -1.82 -25.02
N ARG A 202 -2.60 -0.60 -25.10
CA ARG A 202 -1.82 0.63 -25.17
C ARG A 202 -1.21 0.95 -23.81
N MET A 203 0.01 1.46 -23.84
CA MET A 203 0.67 2.00 -22.66
C MET A 203 -0.02 3.31 -22.26
N VAL A 204 -0.46 3.41 -21.01
CA VAL A 204 -1.09 4.61 -20.43
C VAL A 204 -0.15 5.37 -19.48
N GLY A 205 1.07 4.88 -19.32
CA GLY A 205 2.10 5.50 -18.49
C GLY A 205 3.35 4.63 -18.39
N LEU A 206 4.38 5.14 -17.72
CA LEU A 206 5.62 4.41 -17.43
C LEU A 206 6.09 4.69 -16.01
N GLU A 207 6.54 3.67 -15.30
CA GLU A 207 7.52 3.82 -14.23
C GLU A 207 8.93 3.84 -14.84
N ILE A 208 9.76 4.81 -14.47
CA ILE A 208 11.13 4.98 -14.98
C ILE A 208 12.12 4.82 -13.84
N ARG A 209 13.12 3.95 -14.03
CA ARG A 209 14.10 3.59 -13.02
C ARG A 209 15.52 3.54 -13.57
N ASN A 210 16.46 4.05 -12.80
CA ASN A 210 17.88 3.67 -12.85
C ASN A 210 18.44 3.67 -11.41
N SER A 211 19.75 3.47 -11.25
CA SER A 211 20.40 3.38 -9.94
C SER A 211 20.19 4.64 -9.08
N ASN A 212 20.10 5.82 -9.71
CA ASN A 212 20.00 7.13 -9.08
C ASN A 212 18.70 7.88 -9.42
N TYR A 213 17.75 7.23 -10.10
CA TYR A 213 16.54 7.87 -10.61
C TYR A 213 15.31 6.99 -10.43
N LYS A 214 14.25 7.58 -9.89
CA LYS A 214 12.91 7.00 -9.78
C LYS A 214 11.90 8.08 -10.15
N ALA A 215 11.09 7.82 -11.16
CA ALA A 215 9.98 8.69 -11.50
C ALA A 215 8.88 7.92 -12.23
N HIS A 216 7.79 8.62 -12.51
CA HIS A 216 6.83 8.20 -13.51
C HIS A 216 6.94 9.12 -14.70
N ALA A 217 6.74 8.59 -15.90
CA ALA A 217 6.59 9.41 -17.09
C ALA A 217 5.48 10.45 -16.86
N GLU A 218 5.74 11.66 -17.30
CA GLU A 218 4.78 12.73 -17.32
C GLU A 218 3.52 12.30 -18.08
N GLY A 219 2.36 12.68 -17.54
CA GLY A 219 1.07 12.29 -18.11
C GLY A 219 0.58 10.88 -17.79
N SER A 220 1.40 10.04 -17.15
CA SER A 220 1.01 8.66 -16.80
C SER A 220 -0.33 8.60 -16.05
N ASP A 221 -1.20 7.69 -16.48
CA ASP A 221 -2.41 7.32 -15.73
C ASP A 221 -2.07 6.36 -14.59
N ARG A 222 -1.59 6.94 -13.48
CA ARG A 222 -1.24 6.23 -12.25
C ARG A 222 -2.44 5.86 -11.39
N SER A 223 -3.62 6.37 -11.72
CA SER A 223 -4.84 6.11 -10.97
C SER A 223 -5.54 4.87 -11.49
N ASN A 224 -5.40 4.54 -12.77
CA ASN A 224 -6.04 3.35 -13.34
C ASN A 224 -5.02 2.31 -13.83
N GLY A 225 -3.87 2.77 -14.33
CA GLY A 225 -2.85 1.91 -14.93
C GLY A 225 -2.04 1.12 -13.91
N VAL A 226 -1.71 -0.12 -14.28
CA VAL A 226 -0.80 -1.01 -13.52
C VAL A 226 0.25 -1.57 -14.46
N TRP A 227 1.45 -1.85 -13.96
CA TRP A 227 2.38 -2.73 -14.65
C TRP A 227 1.99 -4.17 -14.36
N HIS A 228 2.09 -5.06 -15.35
CA HIS A 228 1.89 -6.48 -15.13
C HIS A 228 2.78 -7.34 -16.04
N SER A 229 3.09 -8.55 -15.57
CA SER A 229 3.75 -9.58 -16.38
C SER A 229 2.84 -10.10 -17.49
N ASN A 230 3.35 -10.95 -18.38
CA ASN A 230 2.51 -11.68 -19.32
C ASN A 230 1.51 -12.57 -18.57
N MET A 231 0.28 -12.61 -19.09
CA MET A 231 -0.77 -13.49 -18.58
C MET A 231 -0.38 -14.94 -18.87
N PRO A 232 -0.33 -15.82 -17.84
CA PRO A 232 -0.07 -17.23 -18.07
C PRO A 232 -1.28 -17.92 -18.75
N PRO A 233 -1.08 -19.04 -19.47
CA PRO A 233 -2.19 -19.78 -20.12
C PRO A 233 -3.26 -20.28 -19.14
N LYS A 234 -2.84 -20.64 -17.92
CA LYS A 234 -3.70 -20.87 -16.77
C LYS A 234 -3.28 -19.87 -15.69
N LEU A 235 -4.26 -19.19 -15.11
CA LEU A 235 -4.03 -18.21 -14.05
C LEU A 235 -4.50 -18.78 -12.71
N ASP A 236 -3.55 -19.27 -11.92
CA ASP A 236 -3.81 -19.78 -10.57
C ASP A 236 -3.65 -18.68 -9.52
N LYS A 237 -2.85 -17.65 -9.82
CA LYS A 237 -2.46 -16.65 -8.82
C LYS A 237 -2.20 -15.28 -9.41
N MET A 238 -2.57 -14.24 -8.65
CA MET A 238 -2.07 -12.89 -8.86
C MET A 238 -1.22 -12.44 -7.68
N VAL A 239 0.03 -12.07 -7.93
CA VAL A 239 0.93 -11.47 -6.92
C VAL A 239 0.90 -9.95 -7.10
N LEU A 240 0.47 -9.23 -6.07
CA LEU A 240 0.25 -7.78 -6.07
C LEU A 240 1.37 -7.10 -5.26
N VAL A 241 2.12 -6.20 -5.88
CA VAL A 241 3.32 -5.58 -5.29
C VAL A 241 3.37 -4.07 -5.51
N GLU A 242 4.14 -3.34 -4.70
CA GLU A 242 4.31 -1.89 -4.83
C GLU A 242 5.10 -1.50 -6.07
N SER A 243 6.14 -2.28 -6.42
CA SER A 243 7.00 -2.01 -7.56
C SER A 243 7.24 -3.23 -8.45
N ALA A 244 7.52 -3.01 -9.73
CA ALA A 244 7.85 -4.09 -10.65
C ALA A 244 9.16 -4.83 -10.27
N LEU A 245 10.04 -4.19 -9.49
CA LEU A 245 11.23 -4.85 -8.95
C LEU A 245 10.87 -5.91 -7.91
N ASP A 246 9.89 -5.62 -7.06
CA ASP A 246 9.42 -6.58 -6.05
C ASP A 246 8.74 -7.78 -6.71
N ALA A 247 8.06 -7.59 -7.84
CA ALA A 247 7.53 -8.70 -8.63
C ALA A 247 8.64 -9.64 -9.14
N LEU A 248 9.71 -9.07 -9.71
CA LEU A 248 10.86 -9.83 -10.19
C LEU A 248 11.58 -10.54 -9.03
N SER A 249 11.76 -9.84 -7.92
CA SER A 249 12.38 -10.41 -6.73
C SER A 249 11.53 -11.51 -6.10
N TYR A 250 10.21 -11.34 -6.03
CA TYR A 250 9.28 -12.37 -5.59
C TYR A 250 9.38 -13.62 -6.48
N LYS A 251 9.45 -13.46 -7.81
CA LYS A 251 9.64 -14.62 -8.72
C LYS A 251 10.91 -15.39 -8.39
N GLU A 252 12.02 -14.73 -8.09
CA GLU A 252 13.27 -15.43 -7.74
C GLU A 252 13.23 -16.10 -6.38
N LEU A 253 12.60 -15.45 -5.41
CA LEU A 253 12.52 -15.92 -4.02
C LEU A 253 11.51 -17.06 -3.83
N ARG A 254 10.40 -17.04 -4.56
CA ARG A 254 9.27 -17.97 -4.38
C ARG A 254 9.02 -18.88 -5.59
N ASN A 255 9.50 -18.50 -6.77
CA ASN A 255 9.32 -19.19 -8.06
C ASN A 255 7.92 -19.80 -8.29
N PRO A 256 6.82 -19.05 -8.09
CA PRO A 256 5.48 -19.59 -8.30
C PRO A 256 5.21 -19.81 -9.79
N GLU A 257 4.44 -20.85 -10.09
CA GLU A 257 3.92 -21.15 -11.44
C GLU A 257 2.56 -20.48 -11.67
N ASN A 258 2.11 -20.42 -12.93
CA ASN A 258 0.76 -19.94 -13.30
C ASN A 258 0.35 -18.61 -12.64
N THR A 259 1.32 -17.70 -12.53
CA THR A 259 1.19 -16.47 -11.74
C THR A 259 1.28 -15.25 -12.63
N LEU A 260 0.32 -14.33 -12.50
CA LEU A 260 0.42 -12.97 -13.00
C LEU A 260 0.99 -12.07 -11.90
N PHE A 261 2.08 -11.37 -12.20
CA PHE A 261 2.63 -10.35 -11.32
C PHE A 261 2.06 -9.00 -11.69
N VAL A 262 1.60 -8.22 -10.71
CA VAL A 262 1.01 -6.90 -10.93
C VAL A 262 1.63 -5.90 -9.96
N SER A 263 2.15 -4.80 -10.51
CA SER A 263 2.62 -3.66 -9.74
C SER A 263 1.73 -2.45 -9.97
N TYR A 264 1.32 -1.79 -8.89
CA TYR A 264 0.60 -0.52 -8.96
C TYR A 264 1.53 0.70 -9.00
N GLY A 265 2.86 0.50 -8.99
CA GLY A 265 3.83 1.53 -9.28
C GLY A 265 3.80 2.71 -8.30
N GLY A 266 3.80 2.42 -7.00
CA GLY A 266 3.72 3.41 -5.94
C GLY A 266 2.47 3.24 -5.08
N ASN A 267 1.60 4.25 -4.98
CA ASN A 267 0.44 4.17 -4.11
C ASN A 267 -0.71 3.40 -4.77
N LEU A 268 -1.28 2.42 -4.06
CA LEU A 268 -2.47 1.71 -4.53
C LEU A 268 -3.70 2.63 -4.51
N THR A 269 -4.47 2.59 -5.60
CA THR A 269 -5.74 3.31 -5.73
C THR A 269 -6.92 2.34 -5.94
N ILE A 270 -8.14 2.78 -5.62
CA ILE A 270 -9.36 1.96 -5.81
C ILE A 270 -9.55 1.58 -7.29
N ASN A 271 -9.26 2.50 -8.21
CA ASN A 271 -9.39 2.23 -9.63
C ASN A 271 -8.36 1.18 -10.13
N GLN A 272 -7.13 1.16 -9.60
CA GLN A 272 -6.18 0.08 -9.88
C GLN A 272 -6.67 -1.27 -9.33
N ILE A 273 -7.35 -1.30 -8.17
CA ILE A 273 -7.99 -2.53 -7.67
C ILE A 273 -9.01 -3.04 -8.69
N GLN A 274 -9.80 -2.14 -9.30
CA GLN A 274 -10.72 -2.52 -10.38
C GLN A 274 -9.96 -3.06 -11.59
N THR A 275 -8.89 -2.39 -12.04
CA THR A 275 -8.03 -2.91 -13.12
C THR A 275 -7.49 -4.31 -12.81
N ILE A 276 -7.09 -4.58 -11.57
CA ILE A 276 -6.63 -5.91 -11.12
C ILE A 276 -7.76 -6.95 -11.19
N LYS A 277 -8.97 -6.60 -10.74
CA LYS A 277 -10.16 -7.47 -10.85
C LYS A 277 -10.51 -7.77 -12.31
N ASP A 278 -10.44 -6.78 -13.18
CA ASP A 278 -10.68 -6.94 -14.62
C ASP A 278 -9.61 -7.83 -15.28
N LEU A 279 -8.34 -7.71 -14.88
CA LEU A 279 -7.27 -8.62 -15.33
C LEU A 279 -7.58 -10.07 -14.92
N LYS A 280 -8.12 -10.29 -13.71
CA LYS A 280 -8.55 -11.63 -13.27
C LYS A 280 -9.68 -12.16 -14.14
N ALA A 281 -10.68 -11.34 -14.42
CA ALA A 281 -11.82 -11.74 -15.26
C ALA A 281 -11.40 -12.18 -16.67
N LYS A 282 -10.27 -11.65 -17.18
CA LYS A 282 -9.68 -12.07 -18.46
C LYS A 282 -8.84 -13.32 -18.42
N GLY A 283 -8.26 -13.62 -17.25
CA GLY A 283 -7.42 -14.78 -17.08
C GLY A 283 -8.25 -16.06 -17.11
N ASN A 284 -7.64 -17.13 -17.63
CA ASN A 284 -8.19 -18.48 -17.50
C ASN A 284 -8.02 -18.96 -16.05
N THR A 285 -9.01 -18.66 -15.21
CA THR A 285 -8.99 -18.95 -13.76
C THR A 285 -9.94 -20.09 -13.41
N ASP A 286 -9.65 -20.80 -12.31
CA ASP A 286 -10.55 -21.79 -11.72
C ASP A 286 -10.95 -21.40 -10.29
N ALA A 287 -11.70 -22.27 -9.61
CA ALA A 287 -12.16 -22.04 -8.24
C ALA A 287 -11.03 -21.95 -7.19
N ASN A 288 -9.81 -22.40 -7.52
CA ASN A 288 -8.64 -22.38 -6.63
C ASN A 288 -7.77 -21.12 -6.83
N PHE A 289 -8.19 -20.18 -7.67
CA PHE A 289 -7.47 -18.93 -7.88
C PHE A 289 -7.22 -18.17 -6.57
N LYS A 290 -5.99 -17.64 -6.40
CA LYS A 290 -5.64 -16.81 -5.23
C LYS A 290 -5.03 -15.46 -5.58
N TYR A 291 -5.49 -14.41 -4.90
CA TYR A 291 -4.72 -13.18 -4.75
C TYR A 291 -3.62 -13.38 -3.71
N VAL A 292 -2.45 -12.79 -3.95
CA VAL A 292 -1.36 -12.70 -2.98
C VAL A 292 -0.98 -11.23 -2.87
N THR A 293 -1.26 -10.60 -1.73
CA THR A 293 -0.75 -9.25 -1.47
C THR A 293 0.66 -9.37 -0.92
N ALA A 294 1.60 -8.86 -1.71
CA ALA A 294 3.04 -8.94 -1.52
C ALA A 294 3.63 -7.52 -1.40
N ASN A 295 2.96 -6.69 -0.59
CA ASN A 295 3.35 -5.30 -0.36
C ASN A 295 4.47 -5.22 0.67
N ASP A 296 5.10 -4.05 0.77
CA ASP A 296 6.23 -3.82 1.67
C ASP A 296 5.86 -4.13 3.13
N ASN A 297 6.85 -4.52 3.90
CA ASN A 297 6.74 -4.86 5.32
C ASN A 297 6.81 -3.58 6.17
N ASP A 298 5.98 -2.61 5.80
CA ASP A 298 5.88 -1.31 6.43
C ASP A 298 4.42 -0.88 6.59
N LYS A 299 4.23 0.24 7.29
CA LYS A 299 2.91 0.83 7.54
C LYS A 299 2.08 1.05 6.26
N LYS A 300 2.69 1.47 5.15
CA LYS A 300 1.97 1.74 3.89
C LYS A 300 1.58 0.43 3.20
N GLY A 301 2.47 -0.56 3.16
CA GLY A 301 2.16 -1.87 2.63
C GLY A 301 1.03 -2.56 3.38
N ALA A 302 0.98 -2.46 4.72
CA ALA A 302 -0.16 -2.95 5.52
C ALA A 302 -1.47 -2.18 5.22
N TYR A 303 -1.38 -0.89 4.91
CA TYR A 303 -2.53 -0.11 4.49
C TYR A 303 -3.05 -0.52 3.10
N TYR A 304 -2.17 -0.87 2.16
CA TYR A 304 -2.57 -1.37 0.84
C TYR A 304 -3.24 -2.74 0.92
N ASP A 305 -2.75 -3.63 1.80
CA ASP A 305 -3.44 -4.89 2.11
C ASP A 305 -4.88 -4.62 2.60
N LEU A 306 -5.04 -3.69 3.54
CA LEU A 306 -6.35 -3.29 4.06
C LEU A 306 -7.28 -2.76 2.96
N MET A 307 -6.74 -1.92 2.07
CA MET A 307 -7.52 -1.40 0.94
C MET A 307 -8.01 -2.51 0.04
N PHE A 308 -7.14 -3.45 -0.35
CA PHE A 308 -7.52 -4.55 -1.23
C PHE A 308 -8.53 -5.50 -0.57
N LEU A 309 -8.31 -5.86 0.70
CA LEU A 309 -9.20 -6.74 1.45
C LEU A 309 -10.60 -6.16 1.61
N ARG A 310 -10.71 -4.85 1.89
CA ARG A 310 -12.01 -4.18 2.00
C ARG A 310 -12.77 -4.23 0.68
N GLU A 311 -12.09 -4.08 -0.44
CA GLU A 311 -12.70 -4.18 -1.77
C GLU A 311 -13.03 -5.61 -2.18
N LEU A 312 -12.34 -6.63 -1.67
CA LEU A 312 -12.73 -8.03 -1.86
C LEU A 312 -13.95 -8.40 -1.02
N ALA A 313 -14.03 -7.89 0.21
CA ALA A 313 -15.13 -8.19 1.13
C ALA A 313 -16.39 -7.33 0.88
N SER A 314 -16.31 -6.29 0.04
CA SER A 314 -17.33 -5.24 -0.06
C SER A 314 -18.71 -5.73 -0.53
N GLU A 315 -18.78 -6.83 -1.29
CA GLU A 315 -20.05 -7.43 -1.71
C GLU A 315 -20.86 -7.98 -0.54
N LYS A 316 -20.19 -8.50 0.51
CA LYS A 316 -20.87 -9.06 1.69
C LYS A 316 -20.85 -8.11 2.88
N PHE A 317 -19.76 -7.36 3.01
CA PHE A 317 -19.44 -6.51 4.15
C PHE A 317 -18.93 -5.15 3.66
N PRO A 318 -19.78 -4.33 3.04
CA PRO A 318 -19.39 -2.98 2.63
C PRO A 318 -18.88 -2.20 3.84
N SER A 319 -17.80 -1.45 3.64
CA SER A 319 -17.19 -0.66 4.70
C SER A 319 -16.88 0.75 4.25
N GLN A 320 -17.15 1.73 5.12
CA GLN A 320 -16.81 3.13 4.90
C GLN A 320 -15.74 3.57 5.88
N ARG A 321 -14.77 4.35 5.39
CA ARG A 321 -13.82 5.05 6.27
C ARG A 321 -14.49 6.31 6.84
N LEU A 322 -14.48 6.45 8.16
CA LEU A 322 -15.04 7.62 8.85
C LEU A 322 -13.99 8.73 9.03
N ALA A 323 -14.45 9.94 9.37
CA ALA A 323 -13.56 11.05 9.73
C ALA A 323 -12.85 10.73 11.07
N ASN A 324 -11.52 10.81 11.08
CA ASN A 324 -10.69 10.24 12.15
C ASN A 324 -10.06 11.26 13.08
N PRO A 325 -9.77 10.89 14.35
CA PRO A 325 -8.72 11.50 15.16
C PRO A 325 -7.32 11.14 14.60
N LYS A 326 -6.30 11.92 15.00
CA LYS A 326 -4.88 11.70 14.65
C LYS A 326 -4.46 10.25 15.00
N ASN A 327 -3.65 9.62 14.16
CA ASN A 327 -3.04 8.28 14.38
C ASN A 327 -3.98 7.06 14.39
N SER A 328 -5.15 7.10 13.73
CA SER A 328 -5.98 5.89 13.56
C SER A 328 -6.81 5.86 12.27
N ILE A 329 -7.28 4.67 11.90
CA ILE A 329 -8.21 4.36 10.83
C ILE A 329 -9.52 3.90 11.47
N LYS A 330 -10.60 4.68 11.33
CA LYS A 330 -11.95 4.22 11.69
C LYS A 330 -12.70 3.69 10.47
N LEU A 331 -13.24 2.49 10.60
CA LEU A 331 -14.06 1.82 9.61
C LEU A 331 -15.45 1.57 10.21
N ALA A 332 -16.48 1.77 9.40
CA ALA A 332 -17.84 1.35 9.68
C ALA A 332 -18.22 0.26 8.68
N PHE A 333 -18.45 -0.96 9.16
CA PHE A 333 -18.99 -2.06 8.38
C PHE A 333 -20.52 -2.05 8.49
N ALA A 334 -21.18 -2.23 7.36
CA ALA A 334 -22.64 -2.28 7.27
C ALA A 334 -23.08 -3.48 6.43
N SER A 335 -24.37 -3.82 6.49
CA SER A 335 -25.00 -4.73 5.53
C SER A 335 -25.47 -3.96 4.31
N LEU A 336 -25.47 -4.60 3.13
CA LEU A 336 -26.12 -4.04 1.93
C LEU A 336 -27.63 -3.84 2.11
N GLN A 337 -28.26 -4.58 3.02
CA GLN A 337 -29.66 -4.39 3.40
C GLN A 337 -29.72 -3.34 4.51
N ALA A 338 -29.69 -2.06 4.11
CA ALA A 338 -29.92 -0.95 5.03
C ALA A 338 -31.36 -1.01 5.55
N GLN A 339 -31.57 -1.60 6.72
CA GLN A 339 -32.82 -1.42 7.46
C GLN A 339 -32.85 -0.05 8.14
N ASN A 340 -34.05 0.48 8.29
CA ASN A 340 -34.35 1.84 8.73
C ASN A 340 -33.53 2.29 9.96
N PRO A 341 -33.24 3.60 10.10
CA PRO A 341 -32.57 4.13 11.28
C PRO A 341 -33.26 3.64 12.57
N GLY A 342 -32.51 2.96 13.44
CA GLY A 342 -33.03 2.41 14.71
C GLY A 342 -33.26 0.89 14.73
N THR A 343 -33.12 0.18 13.60
CA THR A 343 -33.15 -1.30 13.62
C THR A 343 -31.80 -1.88 14.07
N PRO A 344 -31.80 -3.02 14.81
CA PRO A 344 -30.58 -3.75 15.16
C PRO A 344 -29.74 -4.12 13.93
N ALA A 345 -28.42 -4.25 14.10
CA ALA A 345 -27.54 -4.70 13.02
C ALA A 345 -27.96 -6.09 12.50
N PRO A 346 -27.92 -6.31 11.16
CA PRO A 346 -28.21 -7.62 10.59
C PRO A 346 -27.28 -8.68 11.15
N SER A 347 -27.79 -9.91 11.31
CA SER A 347 -27.04 -11.04 11.89
C SER A 347 -25.67 -11.22 11.25
N SER A 348 -25.55 -11.05 9.93
CA SER A 348 -24.26 -11.15 9.23
C SER A 348 -23.21 -10.13 9.67
N VAL A 349 -23.62 -8.92 10.06
CA VAL A 349 -22.70 -7.87 10.56
C VAL A 349 -22.29 -8.17 12.00
N ILE A 350 -23.22 -8.71 12.81
CA ILE A 350 -22.91 -9.20 14.16
C ILE A 350 -21.96 -10.39 14.11
N ASP A 351 -22.21 -11.38 13.23
CA ASP A 351 -21.33 -12.53 13.04
C ASP A 351 -19.91 -12.10 12.61
N LEU A 352 -19.81 -11.09 11.73
CA LEU A 352 -18.52 -10.50 11.36
C LEU A 352 -17.85 -9.84 12.56
N ALA A 353 -18.59 -9.07 13.36
CA ALA A 353 -18.09 -8.39 14.54
C ALA A 353 -17.55 -9.39 15.57
N ASP A 354 -18.32 -10.43 15.88
CA ASP A 354 -17.95 -11.48 16.84
C ASP A 354 -16.68 -12.21 16.40
N LYS A 355 -16.60 -12.61 15.13
CA LYS A 355 -15.39 -13.23 14.57
C LYS A 355 -14.18 -12.30 14.61
N LEU A 356 -14.32 -11.04 14.20
CA LEU A 356 -13.23 -10.07 14.26
C LEU A 356 -12.75 -9.82 15.69
N MET A 357 -13.67 -9.70 16.65
CA MET A 357 -13.31 -9.53 18.05
C MET A 357 -12.60 -10.78 18.60
N GLN A 358 -13.06 -11.98 18.24
CA GLN A 358 -12.43 -13.23 18.63
C GLN A 358 -10.99 -13.34 18.10
N GLU A 359 -10.79 -13.08 16.80
CA GLU A 359 -9.47 -13.14 16.16
C GLU A 359 -8.49 -12.07 16.68
N LEU A 360 -8.99 -10.91 17.11
CA LEU A 360 -8.17 -9.80 17.60
C LEU A 360 -7.99 -9.78 19.12
N ASN A 361 -8.71 -10.64 19.85
CA ASN A 361 -8.58 -10.74 21.30
C ASN A 361 -7.15 -11.09 21.76
N PRO A 362 -6.42 -12.04 21.15
CA PRO A 362 -5.03 -12.33 21.54
C PRO A 362 -4.11 -11.11 21.41
N TYR A 363 -4.26 -10.33 20.34
CA TYR A 363 -3.46 -9.12 20.11
C TYR A 363 -3.71 -8.07 21.19
N ASN A 364 -4.99 -7.75 21.46
CA ASN A 364 -5.33 -6.76 22.48
C ASN A 364 -4.92 -7.24 23.90
N LYS A 365 -5.03 -8.54 24.19
CA LYS A 365 -4.60 -9.13 25.47
C LYS A 365 -3.09 -9.04 25.65
N GLN A 366 -2.30 -9.26 24.61
CA GLN A 366 -0.85 -9.10 24.67
C GLN A 366 -0.45 -7.67 25.05
N ILE A 367 -1.13 -6.66 24.49
CA ILE A 367 -0.90 -5.26 24.87
C ILE A 367 -1.22 -5.03 26.35
N GLU A 368 -2.33 -5.58 26.83
CA GLU A 368 -2.70 -5.49 28.26
C GLU A 368 -1.69 -6.17 29.19
N GLU A 369 -1.10 -7.29 28.75
CA GLU A 369 -0.04 -7.99 29.48
C GLU A 369 1.27 -7.19 29.49
N GLU A 370 1.66 -6.60 28.35
CA GLU A 370 2.82 -5.68 28.28
C GLU A 370 2.64 -4.50 29.23
N MET A 371 1.45 -3.89 29.27
CA MET A 371 1.15 -2.77 30.17
C MET A 371 1.25 -3.12 31.67
N LYS A 372 1.15 -4.40 32.03
CA LYS A 372 1.28 -4.89 33.43
C LYS A 372 2.73 -5.08 33.86
N LYS A 373 3.71 -5.06 32.95
CA LYS A 373 5.13 -5.22 33.32
C LYS A 373 5.59 -4.10 34.24
N GLU A 374 6.37 -4.48 35.26
CA GLU A 374 6.95 -3.54 36.22
C GLU A 374 8.02 -2.64 35.55
N GLY A 375 8.20 -1.44 36.07
CA GLY A 375 9.20 -0.48 35.56
C GLY A 375 8.78 0.34 34.34
N LEU A 376 7.57 0.14 33.79
CA LEU A 376 7.05 0.96 32.69
C LEU A 376 6.58 2.34 33.17
N SER A 377 7.05 3.40 32.48
CA SER A 377 6.59 4.77 32.72
C SER A 377 5.14 4.96 32.27
N ASN A 378 4.45 5.94 32.87
CA ASN A 378 3.07 6.28 32.49
C ASN A 378 2.94 6.69 31.01
N VAL A 379 3.98 7.30 30.44
CA VAL A 379 4.02 7.67 29.02
C VAL A 379 3.99 6.43 28.14
N VAL A 380 4.81 5.42 28.44
CA VAL A 380 4.85 4.16 27.68
C VAL A 380 3.52 3.42 27.78
N LYS A 381 2.91 3.37 28.97
CA LYS A 381 1.58 2.76 29.16
C LYS A 381 0.49 3.46 28.32
N LEU A 382 0.54 4.79 28.23
CA LEU A 382 -0.39 5.57 27.40
C LEU A 382 -0.18 5.33 25.89
N GLU A 383 1.06 5.12 25.44
CA GLU A 383 1.32 4.75 24.04
C GLU A 383 0.85 3.32 23.73
N LEU A 384 1.11 2.36 24.62
CA LEU A 384 0.59 0.99 24.47
C LEU A 384 -0.93 0.93 24.41
N GLU A 385 -1.63 1.70 25.25
CA GLU A 385 -3.10 1.76 25.22
C GLU A 385 -3.65 2.36 23.89
N LYS A 386 -2.88 3.22 23.22
CA LYS A 386 -3.24 3.75 21.89
C LYS A 386 -3.09 2.71 20.78
N ASP A 387 -2.32 1.65 21.01
CA ASP A 387 -2.10 0.55 20.06
C ASP A 387 -3.19 -0.54 20.10
N LYS A 388 -4.14 -0.46 21.04
CA LYS A 388 -5.30 -1.37 21.05
C LYS A 388 -6.26 -1.09 19.90
N ILE A 389 -6.74 -2.15 19.25
CA ILE A 389 -7.84 -2.05 18.27
C ILE A 389 -9.14 -1.98 19.05
N LYS A 390 -9.95 -0.95 18.78
CA LYS A 390 -11.20 -0.68 19.51
C LYS A 390 -12.40 -0.99 18.63
N PHE A 391 -13.42 -1.57 19.23
CA PHE A 391 -14.62 -2.02 18.52
C PHE A 391 -15.86 -1.45 19.19
N LYS A 392 -16.91 -1.19 18.41
CA LYS A 392 -18.22 -0.80 18.92
C LYS A 392 -19.31 -1.18 17.93
N VAL A 393 -20.41 -1.76 18.41
CA VAL A 393 -21.62 -1.91 17.62
C VAL A 393 -22.53 -0.71 17.90
N GLU A 394 -22.92 0.02 16.86
CA GLU A 394 -23.83 1.17 16.96
C GLU A 394 -24.96 1.02 15.93
N GLY A 395 -26.19 0.82 16.40
CA GLY A 395 -27.35 0.65 15.52
C GLY A 395 -27.17 -0.54 14.57
N ASN A 396 -27.07 -0.25 13.26
CA ASN A 396 -26.86 -1.25 12.22
C ASN A 396 -25.41 -1.35 11.72
N GLN A 397 -24.46 -0.72 12.42
CA GLN A 397 -23.05 -0.67 12.01
C GLN A 397 -22.14 -1.32 13.04
N PHE A 398 -21.09 -1.96 12.53
CA PHE A 398 -19.95 -2.37 13.32
C PHE A 398 -18.79 -1.40 13.07
N LEU A 399 -18.42 -0.66 14.11
CA LEU A 399 -17.35 0.33 14.08
C LEU A 399 -16.05 -0.29 14.60
N VAL A 400 -14.98 -0.12 13.84
CA VAL A 400 -13.62 -0.50 14.23
C VAL A 400 -12.71 0.71 14.16
N GLN A 401 -11.94 0.96 15.21
CA GLN A 401 -10.84 1.92 15.23
C GLN A 401 -9.52 1.17 15.32
N ILE A 402 -8.76 1.21 14.22
CA ILE A 402 -7.46 0.57 14.05
C ILE A 402 -6.38 1.63 14.22
N PRO A 403 -5.45 1.47 15.17
CA PRO A 403 -4.29 2.35 15.28
C PRO A 403 -3.48 2.39 13.97
N ALA A 404 -2.96 3.56 13.61
CA ALA A 404 -2.19 3.75 12.38
C ALA A 404 -0.73 3.32 12.54
N THR A 405 -0.51 2.14 13.12
CA THR A 405 0.78 1.46 13.25
C THR A 405 0.79 0.23 12.34
N TYR A 406 1.97 -0.20 11.90
CA TYR A 406 2.09 -1.41 11.09
C TYR A 406 1.40 -2.60 11.77
N PHE A 407 1.75 -2.87 13.03
CA PHE A 407 1.31 -4.04 13.78
C PHE A 407 -0.20 -4.15 13.87
N ALA A 408 -0.87 -3.06 14.29
CA ALA A 408 -2.31 -3.06 14.43
C ALA A 408 -3.00 -3.32 13.08
N MET A 409 -2.53 -2.68 12.00
CA MET A 409 -3.08 -2.91 10.67
C MET A 409 -2.81 -4.33 10.16
N HIS A 410 -1.59 -4.85 10.35
CA HIS A 410 -1.24 -6.20 9.92
C HIS A 410 -2.09 -7.26 10.64
N GLN A 411 -2.25 -7.16 11.96
CA GLN A 411 -3.10 -8.09 12.72
C GLN A 411 -4.57 -7.94 12.34
N PHE A 412 -5.05 -6.69 12.16
CA PHE A 412 -6.41 -6.45 11.67
C PHE A 412 -6.65 -7.10 10.31
N ASN A 413 -5.72 -6.97 9.36
CA ASN A 413 -5.85 -7.56 8.03
C ASN A 413 -5.93 -9.09 8.09
N LYS A 414 -5.09 -9.73 8.91
CA LYS A 414 -5.15 -11.20 9.11
C LYS A 414 -6.49 -11.63 9.69
N ALA A 415 -6.96 -10.95 10.74
CA ALA A 415 -8.26 -11.22 11.34
C ALA A 415 -9.41 -10.99 10.34
N LEU A 416 -9.32 -9.96 9.49
CA LEU A 416 -10.33 -9.66 8.48
C LEU A 416 -10.43 -10.77 7.43
N VAL A 417 -9.31 -11.35 6.99
CA VAL A 417 -9.32 -12.49 6.06
C VAL A 417 -10.12 -13.66 6.64
N VAL A 418 -9.87 -14.02 7.90
CA VAL A 418 -10.56 -15.13 8.59
C VAL A 418 -12.03 -14.79 8.82
N ALA A 419 -12.32 -13.62 9.40
CA ALA A 419 -13.68 -13.24 9.75
C ALA A 419 -14.60 -13.10 8.53
N THR A 420 -14.05 -12.77 7.36
CA THR A 420 -14.80 -12.65 6.10
C THR A 420 -14.88 -13.95 5.30
N GLY A 421 -14.11 -14.99 5.65
CA GLY A 421 -14.08 -16.27 4.94
C GLY A 421 -13.26 -16.22 3.63
N LEU A 422 -12.25 -15.35 3.55
CA LEU A 422 -11.43 -15.13 2.36
C LEU A 422 -10.11 -15.92 2.33
N GLU A 423 -9.88 -16.85 3.26
CA GLU A 423 -8.63 -17.60 3.43
C GLU A 423 -8.22 -18.40 2.17
N ASN A 424 -9.22 -18.85 1.40
CA ASN A 424 -9.00 -19.56 0.15
C ASN A 424 -8.89 -18.63 -1.06
N VAL A 425 -9.19 -17.34 -0.91
CA VAL A 425 -9.22 -16.35 -1.99
C VAL A 425 -7.98 -15.44 -1.96
N ILE A 426 -7.47 -15.11 -0.78
CA ILE A 426 -6.35 -14.19 -0.61
C ILE A 426 -5.34 -14.67 0.43
N LYS A 427 -4.05 -14.46 0.14
CA LYS A 427 -2.94 -14.60 1.08
C LYS A 427 -2.24 -13.26 1.24
N ILE A 428 -1.98 -12.86 2.48
CA ILE A 428 -1.04 -11.79 2.80
C ILE A 428 0.35 -12.43 2.93
N ASP A 429 1.28 -12.09 2.05
CA ASP A 429 2.66 -12.60 2.05
C ASP A 429 3.57 -11.39 2.17
N LYS A 430 4.27 -11.23 3.29
CA LYS A 430 5.15 -10.08 3.51
C LYS A 430 6.60 -10.44 3.23
N ALA A 431 7.37 -9.45 2.77
CA ALA A 431 8.81 -9.51 2.81
C ALA A 431 9.30 -9.68 4.26
N VAL A 432 10.49 -10.25 4.42
CA VAL A 432 11.14 -10.46 5.71
C VAL A 432 11.76 -9.16 6.22
N LEU A 433 12.49 -8.47 5.35
CA LEU A 433 13.04 -7.13 5.56
C LEU A 433 12.01 -6.07 5.19
N ASN A 434 12.39 -4.95 4.57
CA ASN A 434 11.45 -3.91 4.16
C ASN A 434 10.68 -4.28 2.89
N ASP A 435 11.40 -4.78 1.86
CA ASP A 435 10.81 -5.15 0.57
C ASP A 435 11.43 -6.47 0.02
N TYR A 436 10.86 -6.99 -1.07
CA TYR A 436 11.33 -8.26 -1.65
C TYR A 436 12.70 -8.12 -2.35
N ASN A 437 13.09 -6.92 -2.77
CA ASN A 437 14.40 -6.70 -3.37
C ASN A 437 15.53 -6.73 -2.33
N GLU A 438 15.31 -6.18 -1.15
CA GLU A 438 16.20 -6.28 0.00
C GLU A 438 16.35 -7.75 0.44
N ASP A 439 15.23 -8.46 0.55
CA ASP A 439 15.24 -9.91 0.83
C ASP A 439 16.09 -10.67 -0.18
N LEU A 440 15.90 -10.42 -1.48
CA LEU A 440 16.65 -11.08 -2.54
C LEU A 440 18.15 -10.80 -2.46
N LYS A 441 18.52 -9.54 -2.19
CA LYS A 441 19.93 -9.14 -2.04
C LYS A 441 20.57 -9.88 -0.87
N LEU A 442 19.97 -9.82 0.32
CA LEU A 442 20.51 -10.50 1.50
C LEU A 442 20.57 -12.02 1.28
N PHE A 443 19.48 -12.60 0.77
CA PHE A 443 19.39 -14.02 0.48
C PHE A 443 20.51 -14.51 -0.45
N LYS A 444 20.79 -13.77 -1.53
CA LYS A 444 21.88 -14.10 -2.45
C LYS A 444 23.26 -13.85 -1.87
N LEU A 445 23.43 -12.82 -1.04
CA LEU A 445 24.71 -12.54 -0.39
C LEU A 445 25.10 -13.65 0.58
N ILE A 446 24.15 -14.13 1.42
CA ILE A 446 24.36 -15.27 2.30
C ILE A 446 24.73 -16.52 1.50
N ASN A 447 23.93 -16.87 0.48
CA ASN A 447 24.17 -18.07 -0.32
C ASN A 447 25.45 -18.03 -1.17
N LYS A 448 26.01 -16.84 -1.42
CA LYS A 448 27.28 -16.66 -2.14
C LYS A 448 28.50 -16.66 -1.22
N ASN A 449 28.32 -16.57 0.10
CA ASN A 449 29.41 -16.55 1.07
C ASN A 449 29.42 -17.86 1.88
N PRO A 450 30.31 -18.83 1.55
CA PRO A 450 30.33 -20.13 2.19
C PRO A 450 30.59 -20.10 3.69
N GLU A 451 31.40 -19.14 4.16
CA GLU A 451 31.74 -19.03 5.59
C GLU A 451 30.52 -18.59 6.40
N ILE A 452 29.80 -17.58 5.93
CA ILE A 452 28.57 -17.09 6.57
C ILE A 452 27.47 -18.15 6.50
N LEU A 453 27.32 -18.81 5.35
CA LEU A 453 26.33 -19.88 5.20
C LEU A 453 26.60 -21.03 6.17
N ALA A 454 27.87 -21.45 6.32
CA ALA A 454 28.26 -22.47 7.27
C ALA A 454 28.00 -22.05 8.73
N ASP A 455 28.28 -20.80 9.08
CA ASP A 455 27.98 -20.24 10.41
C ASP A 455 26.47 -20.27 10.71
N ILE A 456 25.65 -19.74 9.80
CA ILE A 456 24.18 -19.72 9.92
C ILE A 456 23.63 -21.14 10.00
N ASN A 457 24.09 -22.05 9.15
CA ASN A 457 23.62 -23.43 9.15
C ASN A 457 23.94 -24.13 10.47
N LYS A 458 25.14 -23.91 11.02
CA LYS A 458 25.56 -24.53 12.28
C LYS A 458 24.85 -23.92 13.49
N ASN A 459 24.81 -22.60 13.57
CA ASN A 459 24.44 -21.90 14.81
C ASN A 459 22.96 -21.56 14.87
N ASP A 460 22.32 -21.30 13.72
CA ASP A 460 20.91 -20.89 13.67
C ASP A 460 20.02 -22.05 13.22
N LEU A 461 20.32 -22.67 12.07
CA LEU A 461 19.36 -23.57 11.40
C LEU A 461 19.50 -25.04 11.77
N GLN A 462 20.64 -25.43 12.35
CA GLN A 462 21.01 -26.83 12.62
C GLN A 462 21.00 -27.69 11.33
N LYS A 463 21.55 -27.13 10.25
CA LYS A 463 21.68 -27.74 8.91
C LYS A 463 23.12 -28.14 8.61
N LYS A 464 23.32 -28.94 7.56
CA LYS A 464 24.67 -29.25 7.06
C LYS A 464 25.31 -27.97 6.50
N HIS A 465 26.62 -27.81 6.69
CA HIS A 465 27.32 -26.57 6.34
C HIS A 465 27.20 -26.17 4.85
N GLU A 466 27.13 -27.13 3.94
CA GLU A 466 27.02 -26.91 2.48
C GLU A 466 25.59 -26.68 1.98
N GLU A 467 24.59 -26.85 2.84
CA GLU A 467 23.19 -26.72 2.44
C GLU A 467 22.86 -25.26 2.11
N LYS A 468 22.32 -25.01 0.92
CA LYS A 468 21.88 -23.65 0.56
C LYS A 468 20.77 -23.19 1.48
N LEU A 469 20.81 -21.91 1.83
CA LEU A 469 19.73 -21.24 2.54
C LEU A 469 18.48 -21.28 1.64
N ALA A 470 17.36 -21.77 2.18
CA ALA A 470 16.05 -21.61 1.55
C ALA A 470 15.44 -20.28 1.98
N TYR A 471 14.64 -19.63 1.13
CA TYR A 471 14.08 -18.31 1.49
C TYR A 471 13.16 -18.39 2.72
N SER A 472 12.52 -19.53 2.98
CA SER A 472 11.75 -19.77 4.22
C SER A 472 12.61 -19.67 5.48
N ASP A 473 13.92 -19.94 5.39
CA ASP A 473 14.83 -19.86 6.53
C ASP A 473 15.15 -18.41 6.89
N LEU A 474 15.05 -17.48 5.92
CA LEU A 474 15.56 -16.12 6.08
C LEU A 474 14.92 -15.41 7.28
N LYS A 475 13.60 -15.54 7.45
CA LYS A 475 12.86 -14.95 8.58
C LYS A 475 13.43 -15.40 9.92
N PHE A 476 13.68 -16.69 10.06
CA PHE A 476 14.23 -17.26 11.29
C PHE A 476 15.65 -16.73 11.55
N VAL A 477 16.49 -16.69 10.52
CA VAL A 477 17.88 -16.18 10.61
C VAL A 477 17.90 -14.73 11.06
N VAL A 478 17.19 -13.83 10.37
CA VAL A 478 17.23 -12.40 10.70
C VAL A 478 16.61 -12.09 12.07
N SER A 479 15.76 -12.97 12.57
CA SER A 479 15.13 -12.83 13.89
C SER A 479 16.02 -13.27 15.05
N GLN A 480 17.17 -13.92 14.77
CA GLN A 480 18.13 -14.28 15.81
C GLN A 480 18.75 -13.03 16.45
N PRO A 481 19.00 -13.02 17.78
CA PRO A 481 19.55 -11.86 18.46
C PRO A 481 20.86 -11.35 17.84
N GLY A 482 20.88 -10.09 17.39
CA GLY A 482 22.06 -9.42 16.82
C GLY A 482 22.42 -9.87 15.40
N ARG A 483 21.71 -10.83 14.81
CA ARG A 483 22.08 -11.45 13.54
C ARG A 483 21.86 -10.51 12.36
N TYR A 484 20.74 -9.80 12.33
CA TYR A 484 20.50 -8.84 11.27
C TYR A 484 21.51 -7.69 11.34
N GLU A 485 21.79 -7.16 12.53
CA GLU A 485 22.77 -6.07 12.73
C GLU A 485 24.18 -6.50 12.28
N GLN A 486 24.56 -7.77 12.54
CA GLN A 486 25.79 -8.36 12.03
C GLN A 486 25.83 -8.41 10.49
N LEU A 487 24.78 -8.96 9.86
CA LEU A 487 24.68 -9.09 8.41
C LEU A 487 24.65 -7.73 7.73
N GLN A 488 23.96 -6.77 8.34
CA GLN A 488 23.87 -5.39 7.86
C GLN A 488 25.24 -4.72 7.84
N LYS A 489 26.00 -4.82 8.93
CA LYS A 489 27.36 -4.28 9.02
C LYS A 489 28.32 -4.95 8.03
N MET A 490 28.15 -6.24 7.79
CA MET A 490 29.03 -7.03 6.94
C MET A 490 28.82 -6.73 5.44
N PHE A 491 27.58 -6.45 5.04
CA PHE A 491 27.20 -6.30 3.63
C PHE A 491 26.82 -4.88 3.24
N ASP A 492 27.01 -3.90 4.13
CA ASP A 492 26.62 -2.50 3.91
C ASP A 492 25.16 -2.38 3.45
N LEU A 493 24.27 -3.13 4.11
CA LEU A 493 22.85 -3.11 3.80
C LEU A 493 22.22 -1.82 4.34
N SER A 494 21.16 -1.35 3.67
CA SER A 494 20.29 -0.31 4.21
C SER A 494 19.89 -0.66 5.64
N ASN A 495 19.79 0.35 6.51
CA ASN A 495 19.10 0.16 7.79
C ASN A 495 17.68 -0.33 7.46
N ALA A 496 17.35 -1.59 7.75
CA ALA A 496 15.95 -2.01 7.77
C ALA A 496 15.15 -1.01 8.60
N ASN A 497 13.89 -0.78 8.22
CA ASN A 497 12.98 0.00 9.05
C ASN A 497 13.03 -0.56 10.48
N GLN A 498 13.25 0.31 11.47
CA GLN A 498 13.27 -0.07 12.89
C GLN A 498 12.00 -0.85 13.27
N GLU A 499 10.87 -0.53 12.62
CA GLU A 499 9.62 -1.28 12.76
C GLU A 499 9.76 -2.74 12.31
N SER A 500 10.39 -3.04 11.16
CA SER A 500 10.59 -4.42 10.63
C SER A 500 11.37 -5.31 11.58
N GLN A 501 12.39 -4.79 12.26
CA GLN A 501 13.13 -5.54 13.27
C GLN A 501 12.34 -5.79 14.55
N GLU A 502 11.56 -4.81 15.01
CA GLU A 502 10.66 -4.99 16.15
C GLU A 502 9.56 -6.01 15.84
N ILE A 503 9.11 -6.09 14.58
CA ILE A 503 8.10 -7.04 14.11
C ILE A 503 8.61 -8.47 14.21
N LEU A 504 9.79 -8.73 13.66
CA LEU A 504 10.43 -10.04 13.72
C LEU A 504 10.63 -10.52 15.16
N LYS A 505 11.00 -9.60 16.08
CA LYS A 505 11.17 -9.90 17.51
C LYS A 505 9.83 -10.17 18.21
N LYS A 506 8.76 -9.44 17.89
CA LYS A 506 7.43 -9.60 18.51
C LYS A 506 6.67 -10.83 18.00
N GLU A 507 6.74 -11.16 16.71
CA GLU A 507 6.05 -12.35 16.17
C GLU A 507 6.59 -13.66 16.75
N ASN A 508 7.90 -13.76 16.95
CA ASN A 508 8.54 -14.90 17.61
C ASN A 508 8.09 -15.11 19.07
N ASN A 509 7.63 -14.05 19.75
CA ASN A 509 7.11 -14.14 21.11
C ASN A 509 5.61 -14.53 21.16
N VAL A 510 4.87 -14.30 20.07
CA VAL A 510 3.43 -14.65 19.96
C VAL A 510 3.25 -16.09 19.50
N SER A 511 4.13 -16.57 18.64
CA SER A 511 4.15 -17.96 18.21
C SER A 511 5.27 -18.69 18.94
N GLY A 512 4.95 -19.37 20.05
CA GLY A 512 5.83 -20.40 20.59
C GLY A 512 6.01 -21.53 19.58
N ILE A 513 6.82 -21.31 18.54
CA ILE A 513 7.10 -22.29 17.50
C ILE A 513 8.20 -23.19 18.05
N SER A 514 7.79 -24.25 18.76
CA SER A 514 8.42 -25.53 18.49
C SER A 514 8.05 -25.92 17.07
N ARG A 515 9.00 -26.45 16.30
CA ARG A 515 8.76 -26.91 14.92
C ARG A 515 7.55 -27.86 14.91
N SER A 516 6.39 -27.41 14.41
CA SER A 516 5.41 -28.32 13.81
C SER A 516 5.78 -28.50 12.35
N PRO A 517 5.87 -29.73 11.84
CA PRO A 517 6.17 -29.97 10.44
C PRO A 517 4.94 -29.65 9.61
N ASP A 518 4.87 -28.43 9.05
CA ASP A 518 4.05 -28.18 7.87
C ASP A 518 4.74 -28.82 6.65
N THR A 519 4.77 -30.15 6.64
CA THR A 519 4.91 -30.96 5.44
C THR A 519 3.51 -31.20 4.89
N VAL A 520 3.03 -30.30 4.03
CA VAL A 520 2.13 -30.73 2.96
C VAL A 520 3.03 -30.98 1.76
N GLY A 521 3.41 -32.25 1.61
CA GLY A 521 4.27 -32.72 0.55
C GLY A 521 3.64 -32.54 -0.82
N LEU A 522 4.34 -31.82 -1.69
CA LEU A 522 4.32 -32.15 -3.11
C LEU A 522 5.15 -33.42 -3.25
N ALA A 523 4.47 -34.56 -3.41
CA ALA A 523 5.11 -35.82 -3.70
C ALA A 523 5.85 -35.70 -5.03
N ALA A 524 7.17 -35.87 -4.99
CA ALA A 524 7.98 -36.10 -6.16
C ALA A 524 7.71 -37.53 -6.66
N ASP A 525 7.00 -37.65 -7.78
CA ASP A 525 6.96 -38.89 -8.53
C ASP A 525 8.34 -39.15 -9.15
N ASN A 526 9.15 -39.91 -8.41
CA ASN A 526 10.29 -40.64 -8.96
C ASN A 526 9.96 -42.13 -8.86
N GLN A 527 9.24 -42.65 -9.85
CA GLN A 527 9.27 -44.08 -10.14
C GLN A 527 10.20 -44.35 -11.33
N SER A 528 11.21 -45.15 -10.99
CA SER A 528 12.16 -45.83 -11.83
C SER A 528 11.54 -46.48 -13.07
N SER A 529 12.10 -46.23 -14.25
CA SER A 529 12.00 -47.14 -15.39
C SER A 529 13.41 -47.60 -15.78
N LYS A 530 13.72 -48.87 -15.50
CA LYS A 530 14.83 -49.61 -16.14
C LYS A 530 14.42 -50.04 -17.56
N PRO A 531 15.38 -50.33 -18.46
CA PRO A 531 15.17 -50.37 -19.91
C PRO A 531 14.71 -51.74 -20.41
N GLY A 532 13.95 -51.77 -21.50
CA GLY A 532 13.58 -53.04 -22.16
C GLY A 532 12.77 -52.92 -23.45
N ASN A 533 13.48 -53.10 -24.57
CA ASN A 533 13.06 -53.72 -25.85
C ASN A 533 11.92 -53.14 -26.71
N PHE A 534 12.36 -52.61 -27.85
CA PHE A 534 11.86 -52.82 -29.22
C PHE A 534 10.67 -53.78 -29.41
N LYS A 535 9.64 -53.30 -30.13
CA LYS A 535 9.13 -53.95 -31.35
C LYS A 535 8.31 -52.98 -32.21
N GLN A 536 8.70 -52.90 -33.49
CA GLN A 536 7.94 -52.34 -34.60
C GLN A 536 6.55 -52.97 -34.72
N LYS A 537 5.55 -52.18 -35.15
CA LYS A 537 4.66 -52.57 -36.27
C LYS A 537 3.87 -51.36 -36.80
N THR A 538 4.10 -51.12 -38.09
CA THR A 538 3.35 -50.33 -39.06
C THR A 538 1.92 -50.87 -39.28
N TYR A 539 0.98 -49.99 -39.69
CA TYR A 539 -0.11 -50.13 -40.70
C TYR A 539 -1.10 -48.96 -40.50
N GLN A 540 -1.09 -47.88 -41.28
CA GLN A 540 -1.77 -47.60 -42.57
C GLN A 540 -3.32 -47.64 -42.60
N ALA A 541 -3.87 -46.55 -43.18
CA ALA A 541 -5.13 -46.39 -43.95
C ALA A 541 -6.48 -46.36 -43.17
N ARG A 542 -7.51 -45.56 -43.48
CA ARG A 542 -7.84 -44.67 -44.63
C ARG A 542 -9.14 -43.86 -44.31
N LEU A 543 -9.13 -42.57 -44.65
CA LEU A 543 -10.07 -41.79 -45.52
C LEU A 543 -11.59 -41.82 -45.29
N GLY A 544 -12.21 -40.62 -45.42
CA GLY A 544 -13.61 -40.46 -45.78
C GLY A 544 -14.14 -39.02 -45.76
N PHE A 545 -13.78 -38.25 -46.81
CA PHE A 545 -14.34 -36.99 -47.35
C PHE A 545 -14.36 -35.70 -46.54
#